data_AF-A0A6P1ZY22-F1
#
_entry.id   AF-A0A6P1ZY22-F1
#
_cell.length_a   1.000
_cell.length_b   1.000
_cell.length_c   1.000
_cell.angle_alpha   90.00
_cell.angle_beta   90.00
_cell.angle_gamma   90.00
#
_symmetry.space_group_name_H-M   'P 1'
#
loop_
_entity.id
_entity.type
_entity.pdbx_description
1 polymer ?
#
loop_
_entity_poly.entity_id
_entity_poly.type
_entity_poly.pdbx_seq_one_letter_code
_entity_poly.pdbx_strand_id
1 'polypeptide(L)'
;MGIAGNFAKILVMEVFKILSKPENRLKAFDMIQEVSGNVNRDSLEQAVENACNSCTRKNLDDQLRITAFLTALYMQNDIKRAAQVGGSLRKRFGVTWFPHIKERELRYALDVDQELEDFFSQELAKK
;
A
#
# COMPACT_ATOMS: atom_id res chain seq x y z
N MET A 1 -28.71 -1.43 40.47
CA MET A 1 -28.11 -2.11 39.30
C MET A 1 -28.56 -1.35 38.06
N GLY A 2 -27.69 -0.73 37.26
CA GLY A 2 -28.20 -0.11 36.02
C GLY A 2 -27.25 0.74 35.18
N ILE A 3 -26.16 1.29 35.73
CA ILE A 3 -25.33 2.26 34.99
C ILE A 3 -24.12 1.59 34.33
N ALA A 4 -23.42 0.70 35.05
CA ALA A 4 -22.23 0.02 34.55
C ALA A 4 -22.49 -0.94 33.36
N GLY A 5 -23.61 -1.67 33.39
CA GLY A 5 -23.98 -2.61 32.32
C GLY A 5 -24.42 -1.92 31.03
N ASN A 6 -24.99 -0.70 31.13
CA ASN A 6 -25.40 0.07 29.96
C ASN A 6 -24.20 0.76 29.30
N PHE A 7 -23.24 1.24 30.11
CA PHE A 7 -22.00 1.82 29.62
C PHE A 7 -21.13 0.79 28.87
N ALA A 8 -21.00 -0.43 29.41
CA ALA A 8 -20.30 -1.53 28.73
C ALA A 8 -20.96 -1.92 27.40
N LYS A 9 -22.30 -1.96 27.34
CA LYS A 9 -23.04 -2.21 26.09
C LYS A 9 -22.83 -1.11 25.04
N ILE A 10 -22.84 0.15 25.45
CA ILE A 10 -22.59 1.30 24.57
C ILE A 10 -21.17 1.22 24.01
N LEU A 11 -20.19 0.96 24.86
CA LEU A 11 -18.78 0.81 24.46
C LEU A 11 -18.59 -0.36 23.48
N VAL A 12 -19.23 -1.51 23.75
CA VAL A 12 -19.19 -2.66 22.84
C VAL A 12 -19.85 -2.33 21.50
N MET A 13 -20.99 -1.64 21.49
CA MET A 13 -21.66 -1.22 20.26
C MET A 13 -20.85 -0.19 19.47
N GLU A 14 -20.17 0.74 20.14
CA GLU A 14 -19.29 1.72 19.50
C GLU A 14 -18.05 1.07 18.92
N VAL A 15 -17.39 0.17 19.66
CA VAL A 15 -16.27 -0.62 19.15
C VAL A 15 -16.72 -1.47 17.96
N PHE A 16 -17.90 -2.08 18.03
CA PHE A 16 -18.45 -2.85 16.91
C PHE A 16 -18.76 -1.97 15.70
N LYS A 17 -19.28 -0.75 15.91
CA LYS A 17 -19.46 0.24 14.84
C LYS A 17 -18.14 0.65 14.22
N ILE A 18 -17.12 0.94 15.04
CA ILE A 18 -15.78 1.29 14.58
C ILE A 18 -15.17 0.14 13.77
N LEU A 19 -15.24 -1.10 14.26
CA LEU A 19 -14.75 -2.30 13.57
C LEU A 19 -15.65 -2.75 12.41
N SER A 20 -16.87 -2.22 12.28
CA SER A 20 -17.73 -2.49 11.12
C SER A 20 -17.34 -1.67 9.89
N LYS A 21 -16.59 -0.57 10.08
CA LYS A 21 -16.10 0.23 8.96
C LYS A 21 -14.99 -0.51 8.20
N PRO A 22 -15.04 -0.52 6.86
CA PRO A 22 -14.07 -1.25 6.05
C PRO A 22 -12.63 -0.77 6.28
N GLU A 23 -12.39 0.54 6.49
CA GLU A 23 -11.05 1.05 6.78
C GLU A 23 -10.46 0.49 8.09
N ASN A 24 -11.29 0.28 9.11
CA ASN A 24 -10.83 -0.17 10.43
C ASN A 24 -10.66 -1.68 10.48
N ARG A 25 -11.45 -2.43 9.68
CA ARG A 25 -11.21 -3.86 9.46
C ARG A 25 -9.87 -4.12 8.80
N LEU A 26 -9.51 -3.28 7.83
CA LEU A 26 -8.21 -3.34 7.15
C LEU A 26 -7.07 -3.17 8.15
N LYS A 27 -7.14 -2.11 8.97
CA LYS A 27 -6.14 -1.80 10.00
C LYS A 27 -6.02 -2.92 11.06
N ALA A 28 -7.14 -3.45 11.52
CA ALA A 28 -7.15 -4.56 12.48
C ALA A 28 -6.54 -5.84 11.88
N PHE A 29 -6.85 -6.15 10.62
CA PHE A 29 -6.27 -7.28 9.92
C PHE A 29 -4.77 -7.10 9.71
N ASP A 30 -4.32 -5.90 9.34
CA ASP A 30 -2.90 -5.57 9.19
C ASP A 30 -2.14 -5.72 10.51
N MET A 31 -2.71 -5.23 11.62
CA MET A 31 -2.13 -5.42 12.94
C MET A 31 -2.02 -6.91 13.31
N ILE A 32 -3.03 -7.72 13.02
CA ILE A 32 -3.00 -9.18 13.26
C ILE A 32 -1.91 -9.84 12.41
N GLN A 33 -1.78 -9.46 11.14
CA GLN A 33 -0.74 -9.99 10.25
C GLN A 33 0.67 -9.61 10.75
N GLU A 34 0.86 -8.37 11.19
CA GLU A 34 2.12 -7.89 11.77
C GLU A 34 2.52 -8.64 13.03
N VAL A 35 1.58 -8.78 13.97
CA VAL A 35 1.82 -9.50 15.23
C VAL A 35 2.07 -10.99 14.99
N SER A 36 1.45 -11.57 13.96
CA SER A 36 1.64 -12.99 13.59
C SER A 36 2.88 -13.25 12.72
N GLY A 37 3.66 -12.21 12.36
CA GLY A 37 4.88 -12.35 11.55
C GLY A 37 4.63 -12.80 10.11
N ASN A 38 3.39 -12.82 9.65
CA ASN A 38 2.99 -13.31 8.33
C ASN A 38 3.05 -12.23 7.23
N VAL A 39 3.77 -11.14 7.47
CA VAL A 39 3.78 -10.01 6.55
C VAL A 39 4.94 -10.12 5.59
N ASN A 40 4.60 -10.44 4.34
CA ASN A 40 5.54 -10.38 3.23
C ASN A 40 5.87 -8.89 2.97
N ARG A 41 6.96 -8.43 3.59
CA ARG A 41 7.49 -7.07 3.44
C ARG A 41 8.71 -7.12 2.54
N ASP A 42 8.53 -6.67 1.31
CA ASP A 42 9.63 -6.52 0.37
C ASP A 42 10.45 -5.29 0.76
N SER A 43 11.78 -5.38 0.70
CA SER A 43 12.64 -4.19 0.74
C SER A 43 12.37 -3.30 -0.47
N LEU A 44 12.82 -2.03 -0.45
CA LEU A 44 12.66 -1.14 -1.59
C LEU A 44 13.30 -1.74 -2.85
N GLU A 45 14.51 -2.29 -2.73
CA GLU A 45 15.25 -2.90 -3.83
C GLU A 45 14.49 -4.10 -4.41
N GLN A 46 13.97 -4.98 -3.55
CA GLN A 46 13.17 -6.13 -3.96
C GLN A 46 11.87 -5.69 -4.65
N ALA A 47 11.20 -4.68 -4.12
CA ALA A 47 9.97 -4.14 -4.71
C ALA A 47 10.22 -3.54 -6.09
N VAL A 48 11.31 -2.77 -6.26
CA VAL A 48 11.72 -2.20 -7.55
C VAL A 48 12.04 -3.31 -8.55
N GLU A 49 12.86 -4.29 -8.16
CA GLU A 49 13.21 -5.43 -9.00
C GLU A 49 11.95 -6.20 -9.42
N ASN A 50 11.08 -6.55 -8.47
CA ASN A 50 9.83 -7.27 -8.72
C ASN A 50 8.90 -6.47 -9.65
N ALA A 51 8.75 -5.16 -9.44
CA ALA A 51 7.90 -4.32 -10.26
C ALA A 51 8.44 -4.18 -11.69
N CYS A 52 9.74 -3.92 -11.85
CA CYS A 52 10.38 -3.82 -13.16
C CYS A 52 10.35 -5.17 -13.92
N ASN A 53 10.52 -6.30 -13.21
CA ASN A 53 10.46 -7.64 -13.79
C ASN A 53 9.05 -8.07 -14.17
N SER A 54 8.04 -7.67 -13.40
CA SER A 54 6.64 -8.04 -13.64
C SER A 54 5.87 -7.06 -14.53
N CYS A 55 6.37 -5.84 -14.73
CA CYS A 55 5.80 -4.84 -15.62
C CYS A 55 5.82 -5.33 -17.08
N THR A 56 4.74 -5.09 -17.82
CA THR A 56 4.66 -5.41 -19.26
C THR A 56 5.54 -4.50 -20.12
N ARG A 57 5.83 -3.28 -19.64
CA ARG A 57 6.66 -2.30 -20.33
C ARG A 57 8.10 -2.41 -19.86
N LYS A 58 9.02 -2.62 -20.80
CA LYS A 58 10.44 -2.92 -20.53
C LYS A 58 11.41 -1.85 -21.02
N ASN A 59 10.92 -0.71 -21.52
CA ASN A 59 11.81 0.38 -21.89
C ASN A 59 12.37 1.08 -20.65
N LEU A 60 13.52 1.73 -20.82
CA LEU A 60 14.26 2.36 -19.73
C LEU A 60 13.42 3.45 -19.05
N ASP A 61 12.74 4.30 -19.82
CA ASP A 61 11.94 5.40 -19.29
C ASP A 61 10.82 4.90 -18.36
N ASP A 62 10.10 3.85 -18.76
CA ASP A 62 9.04 3.26 -17.95
C ASP A 62 9.60 2.59 -16.68
N GLN A 63 10.78 1.96 -16.75
CA GLN A 63 11.46 1.41 -15.57
C GLN A 63 11.93 2.50 -14.60
N LEU A 64 12.45 3.63 -15.11
CA LEU A 64 12.82 4.79 -14.30
C LEU A 64 11.60 5.37 -13.58
N ARG A 65 10.45 5.46 -14.26
CA ARG A 65 9.19 5.92 -13.66
C ARG A 65 8.70 5.01 -12.55
N ILE A 66 8.76 3.68 -12.75
CA ILE A 66 8.43 2.70 -11.71
C ILE A 66 9.36 2.87 -10.50
N THR A 67 10.66 3.04 -10.76
CA THR A 67 11.67 3.21 -9.72
C THR A 67 11.42 4.48 -8.92
N ALA A 68 11.23 5.62 -9.58
CA ALA A 68 10.92 6.90 -8.94
C ALA A 68 9.67 6.83 -8.06
N PHE A 69 8.59 6.25 -8.59
CA PHE A 69 7.34 6.07 -7.85
C PHE A 69 7.53 5.18 -6.60
N LEU A 70 8.24 4.06 -6.72
CA LEU A 70 8.46 3.16 -5.58
C LEU A 70 9.40 3.77 -4.55
N THR A 71 10.43 4.50 -4.96
CA THR A 71 11.29 5.25 -4.04
C THR A 71 10.49 6.28 -3.25
N ALA A 72 9.63 7.06 -3.92
CA ALA A 72 8.75 8.01 -3.26
C ALA A 72 7.76 7.31 -2.30
N LEU A 73 7.15 6.21 -2.75
CA LEU A 73 6.21 5.41 -1.97
C LEU A 73 6.83 4.91 -0.66
N TYR A 74 8.02 4.32 -0.72
CA TYR A 74 8.75 3.79 0.45
C TYR A 74 9.32 4.88 1.36
N MET A 75 9.67 6.03 0.80
CA MET A 75 10.13 7.17 1.61
C MET A 75 8.98 7.83 2.38
N GLN A 76 7.79 7.92 1.77
CA GLN A 76 6.63 8.59 2.37
C GLN A 76 5.83 7.67 3.31
N ASN A 77 5.84 6.35 3.05
CA ASN A 77 4.96 5.42 3.73
C ASN A 77 5.75 4.29 4.41
N ASP A 78 5.32 3.95 5.63
CA ASP A 78 5.74 2.74 6.31
C ASP A 78 5.02 1.53 5.71
N ILE A 79 5.67 0.87 4.75
CA ILE A 79 5.09 -0.25 4.00
C ILE A 79 4.96 -1.47 4.90
N LYS A 80 3.71 -1.87 5.12
CA LYS A 80 3.38 -2.98 5.99
C LYS A 80 3.31 -4.29 5.24
N ARG A 81 2.87 -4.31 3.97
CA ARG A 81 2.69 -5.53 3.16
C ARG A 81 2.92 -5.28 1.66
N ALA A 82 3.36 -6.31 0.93
CA ALA A 82 3.53 -6.26 -0.52
C ALA A 82 2.25 -5.85 -1.29
N ALA A 83 1.06 -6.16 -0.78
CA ALA A 83 -0.19 -5.77 -1.43
C ALA A 83 -0.42 -4.25 -1.46
N GLN A 84 0.21 -3.47 -0.57
CA GLN A 84 0.19 -2.01 -0.65
C GLN A 84 0.98 -1.54 -1.86
N VAL A 85 2.17 -2.11 -2.09
CA VAL A 85 3.01 -1.84 -3.25
C VAL A 85 2.27 -2.18 -4.54
N GLY A 86 1.72 -3.40 -4.63
CA GLY A 86 0.97 -3.85 -5.81
C GLY A 86 -0.25 -2.98 -6.09
N GLY A 87 -1.06 -2.71 -5.05
CA GLY A 87 -2.21 -1.81 -5.15
C GLY A 87 -1.83 -0.42 -5.65
N SER A 88 -0.78 0.18 -5.09
CA SER A 88 -0.26 1.50 -5.47
C SER A 88 0.24 1.53 -6.92
N LEU A 89 1.02 0.52 -7.34
CA LEU A 89 1.49 0.40 -8.73
C LEU A 89 0.33 0.33 -9.72
N ARG A 90 -0.67 -0.51 -9.44
CA ARG A 90 -1.85 -0.63 -10.31
C ARG A 90 -2.67 0.66 -10.32
N LYS A 91 -2.79 1.36 -9.18
CA LYS A 91 -3.48 2.66 -9.10
C LYS A 91 -2.78 3.72 -9.96
N ARG A 92 -1.44 3.81 -9.88
CA ARG A 92 -0.62 4.80 -10.58
C ARG A 92 -0.51 4.57 -12.08
N PHE A 93 -0.21 3.33 -12.49
CA PHE A 93 0.16 2.99 -13.87
C PHE A 93 -0.95 2.24 -14.63
N GLY A 94 -1.91 1.66 -13.91
CA GLY A 94 -3.04 0.96 -14.49
C GLY A 94 -2.75 -0.49 -14.89
N VAL A 95 -3.83 -1.16 -15.32
CA VAL A 95 -3.83 -2.57 -15.73
C VAL A 95 -2.94 -2.85 -16.95
N THR A 96 -2.68 -1.84 -17.79
CA THR A 96 -1.87 -2.01 -19.00
C THR A 96 -0.39 -2.24 -18.68
N TRP A 97 0.11 -1.71 -17.56
CA TRP A 97 1.47 -1.92 -17.06
C TRP A 97 1.54 -3.17 -16.17
N PHE A 98 0.53 -3.35 -15.31
CA PHE A 98 0.49 -4.43 -14.31
C PHE A 98 -0.81 -5.26 -14.40
N PRO A 99 -0.96 -6.10 -15.44
CA PRO A 99 -2.20 -6.86 -15.67
C PRO A 99 -2.42 -7.96 -14.64
N HIS A 100 -1.35 -8.49 -14.05
CA HIS A 100 -1.38 -9.59 -13.07
C HIS A 100 -1.84 -9.14 -11.67
N ILE A 101 -1.72 -7.85 -11.34
CA ILE A 101 -2.18 -7.29 -10.06
C ILE A 101 -3.70 -7.25 -10.07
N LYS A 102 -4.36 -7.82 -9.06
CA LYS A 102 -5.83 -7.90 -9.07
C LYS A 102 -6.46 -6.57 -8.66
N GLU A 103 -7.61 -6.23 -9.22
CA GLU A 103 -8.35 -4.99 -8.88
C GLU A 103 -8.65 -4.87 -7.37
N ARG A 104 -8.93 -5.99 -6.70
CA ARG A 104 -9.13 -6.03 -5.24
C ARG A 104 -7.97 -5.48 -4.41
N GLU A 105 -6.76 -5.41 -4.97
CA GLU A 105 -5.58 -4.87 -4.30
C GLU A 105 -5.58 -3.34 -4.26
N LEU A 106 -6.39 -2.67 -5.08
CA LEU A 106 -6.56 -1.21 -5.04
C LEU A 106 -7.04 -0.71 -3.66
N ARG A 107 -7.72 -1.56 -2.87
CA ARG A 107 -8.12 -1.22 -1.50
C ARG A 107 -6.94 -1.00 -0.54
N TYR A 108 -5.75 -1.44 -0.95
CA TYR A 108 -4.51 -1.31 -0.20
C TYR A 108 -3.60 -0.23 -0.76
N ALA A 109 -4.00 0.40 -1.88
CA ALA A 109 -3.21 1.43 -2.53
C ALA A 109 -3.00 2.61 -1.58
N LEU A 110 -1.76 3.06 -1.51
CA LEU A 110 -1.34 4.25 -0.80
C LEU A 110 -1.11 5.37 -1.82
N ASP A 111 -1.32 6.59 -1.38
CA ASP A 111 -1.03 7.77 -2.18
C ASP A 111 0.44 8.14 -2.06
N VAL A 112 0.98 8.66 -3.16
CA VAL A 112 2.33 9.19 -3.27
C VAL A 112 2.20 10.66 -3.64
N ASP A 113 2.95 11.50 -2.94
CA ASP A 113 3.05 12.91 -3.26
C ASP A 113 3.70 13.09 -4.64
N GLN A 114 3.02 13.81 -5.52
CA GLN A 114 3.47 13.97 -6.91
C GLN A 114 4.77 14.77 -7.00
N GLU A 115 4.99 15.76 -6.12
CA GLU A 115 6.23 16.55 -6.12
C GLU A 115 7.42 15.67 -5.73
N LEU A 116 7.21 14.75 -4.77
CA LEU A 116 8.23 13.77 -4.39
C LEU A 116 8.54 12.77 -5.52
N GLU A 117 7.52 12.25 -6.20
CA GLU A 117 7.70 11.38 -7.37
C GLU A 117 8.46 12.11 -8.50
N ASP A 118 8.11 13.37 -8.75
CA ASP A 118 8.72 14.18 -9.80
C ASP A 118 10.18 14.50 -9.47
N PHE A 119 10.48 14.80 -8.21
CA PHE A 119 11.85 14.98 -7.71
C PHE A 119 12.72 13.76 -8.01
N PHE A 120 12.27 12.56 -7.63
CA PHE A 120 13.02 11.33 -7.89
C PHE A 120 13.13 11.02 -9.39
N SER A 121 12.08 11.29 -10.16
CA SER A 121 12.11 11.12 -11.61
C SER A 121 13.19 11.98 -12.26
N GLN A 122 13.34 13.24 -11.82
CA GLN A 122 14.37 14.15 -12.31
C GLN A 122 15.78 13.72 -11.88
N GLU A 123 15.95 13.31 -10.62
CA GLU A 123 17.26 12.87 -10.11
C GLU A 123 17.75 11.60 -10.81
N LEU A 124 16.86 10.65 -11.10
CA LEU A 124 17.21 9.41 -11.80
C LEU A 124 17.54 9.64 -13.28
N ALA A 125 16.89 10.61 -13.94
CA ALA A 125 17.14 10.94 -15.35
C ALA A 125 18.44 11.72 -15.60
N LYS A 126 19.10 12.25 -14.55
CA LYS A 126 20.38 12.98 -14.66
C LYS A 126 21.60 12.05 -14.79
N LYS A 127 21.42 10.74 -14.62
CA LYS A 127 22.48 9.73 -14.74
C LYS A 127 22.45 9.05 -16.10
#